data_AF-A0A537JVK8-F1
#
_entry.id   AF-A0A537JVK8-F1
#
_cell.length_a   1.000
_cell.length_b   1.000
_cell.length_c   1.000
_cell.angle_alpha   90.00
_cell.angle_beta   90.00
_cell.angle_gamma   90.00
#
_symmetry.space_group_name_H-M   'P 1'
#
loop_
_entity.id
_entity.type
_entity.pdbx_description
1 polymer ?
#
loop_
_entity_poly.entity_id
_entity_poly.type
_entity_poly.pdbx_seq_one_letter_code
_entity_poly.pdbx_strand_id
1 'polypeptide(L)'
;MNPSYDLVPFRDQEYIQNEEYEDWFFGKEGEACCTEYFKELEQYYEYKTGAGKNTDHVGTGLKLLREGKSLLILRRQDFVNLISEFFQICGWVVYLPKKIHNLGRNILIEKKINVIGHMRCIIMIRKNSYKRKVGLRDVWELNCLIDNSCSSKGIIVTTSDFTCGALEFIKNKFGRIFPVSIQTLERDLLRLSCRDIG
;
A
#
# COMPACT_ATOMS: atom_id res chain seq x y z
N MET A 1 8.55 8.71 37.60
CA MET A 1 7.41 7.77 37.67
C MET A 1 6.75 7.77 36.30
N ASN A 2 7.02 6.72 35.50
CA ASN A 2 6.40 6.51 34.20
C ASN A 2 5.11 5.71 34.39
N PRO A 3 4.00 6.06 33.73
CA PRO A 3 2.85 5.16 33.68
C PRO A 3 3.19 3.99 32.74
N SER A 4 3.09 2.77 33.27
CA SER A 4 3.17 1.54 32.49
C SER A 4 1.96 1.46 31.57
N TYR A 5 2.22 1.36 30.26
CA TYR A 5 1.20 0.90 29.32
C TYR A 5 1.19 -0.61 29.40
N ASP A 6 0.16 -1.15 30.04
CA ASP A 6 -0.15 -2.58 30.01
C ASP A 6 -0.46 -2.98 28.56
N LEU A 7 0.52 -3.61 27.92
CA LEU A 7 0.34 -4.34 26.68
C LEU A 7 -0.48 -5.58 27.01
N VAL A 8 -1.76 -5.57 26.63
CA VAL A 8 -2.60 -6.78 26.67
C VAL A 8 -1.96 -7.83 25.74
N PRO A 9 -1.64 -9.03 26.25
CA PRO A 9 -1.03 -10.07 25.43
C PRO A 9 -2.14 -10.80 24.66
N PHE A 10 -2.19 -10.61 23.34
CA PHE A 10 -2.94 -11.52 22.48
C PHE A 10 -2.00 -12.68 22.13
N ARG A 11 -1.98 -13.69 22.99
CA ARG A 11 -1.33 -14.99 22.74
C ARG A 11 -2.28 -15.89 21.94
N ASP A 12 -1.70 -16.41 20.86
CA ASP A 12 -1.77 -17.79 20.37
C ASP A 12 -3.14 -18.43 20.12
N GLN A 13 -3.47 -18.60 18.83
CA GLN A 13 -3.83 -19.91 18.27
C GLN A 13 -3.73 -19.87 16.74
N GLU A 14 -2.82 -20.68 16.20
CA GLU A 14 -2.81 -21.30 14.86
C GLU A 14 -3.26 -20.46 13.65
N TYR A 15 -2.32 -19.78 13.00
CA TYR A 15 -2.47 -19.32 11.61
C TYR A 15 -1.25 -19.76 10.79
N ILE A 16 -1.20 -21.06 10.50
CA ILE A 16 -0.35 -21.63 9.45
C ILE A 16 -1.26 -22.40 8.51
N GLN A 17 -1.72 -21.74 7.44
CA GLN A 17 -1.57 -22.18 6.05
C GLN A 17 -2.16 -21.13 5.11
N ASN A 18 -1.65 -21.15 3.88
CA ASN A 18 -1.87 -20.22 2.78
C ASN A 18 -3.36 -20.05 2.42
N GLU A 19 -3.70 -18.93 1.74
CA GLU A 19 -4.99 -18.52 1.14
C GLU A 19 -5.79 -17.41 1.87
N GLU A 20 -5.76 -17.27 3.20
CA GLU A 20 -6.62 -16.26 3.86
C GLU A 20 -6.18 -14.79 3.73
N TYR A 21 -4.90 -14.52 3.42
CA TYR A 21 -4.46 -13.14 3.13
C TYR A 21 -5.06 -12.64 1.80
N GLU A 22 -5.37 -13.56 0.90
CA GLU A 22 -6.09 -13.28 -0.33
C GLU A 22 -7.58 -13.04 -0.02
N ASP A 23 -8.22 -13.87 0.82
CA ASP A 23 -9.64 -13.70 1.16
C ASP A 23 -9.97 -12.40 1.94
N TRP A 24 -9.06 -11.91 2.79
CA TRP A 24 -9.26 -10.63 3.49
C TRP A 24 -9.15 -9.42 2.55
N PHE A 25 -8.40 -9.55 1.44
CA PHE A 25 -8.21 -8.50 0.43
C PHE A 25 -9.24 -8.56 -0.70
N PHE A 26 -9.87 -9.71 -0.99
CA PHE A 26 -10.58 -9.98 -2.25
C PHE A 26 -12.09 -10.27 -2.12
N GLY A 27 -12.78 -9.66 -1.14
CA GLY A 27 -14.26 -9.77 -0.99
C GLY A 27 -15.04 -9.93 -2.32
N LYS A 28 -16.04 -10.82 -2.28
CA LYS A 28 -16.67 -11.61 -3.38
C LYS A 28 -17.16 -10.93 -4.67
N GLU A 29 -16.95 -9.65 -4.93
CA GLU A 29 -17.53 -8.99 -6.10
C GLU A 29 -16.46 -8.28 -6.93
N GLY A 30 -16.08 -8.91 -8.04
CA GLY A 30 -15.24 -8.32 -9.08
C GLY A 30 -16.00 -8.23 -10.38
N GLU A 31 -16.58 -7.07 -10.69
CA GLU A 31 -16.97 -6.72 -12.06
C GLU A 31 -15.71 -6.37 -12.85
N ALA A 32 -15.54 -7.00 -14.02
CA ALA A 32 -14.42 -6.75 -14.92
C ALA A 32 -14.44 -5.29 -15.41
N CYS A 33 -13.40 -4.51 -15.10
CA CYS A 33 -13.34 -3.11 -15.47
C CYS A 33 -12.84 -2.92 -16.92
N CYS A 34 -13.55 -2.06 -17.66
CA CYS A 34 -13.38 -1.78 -19.10
C CYS A 34 -11.93 -1.46 -19.51
N THR A 35 -11.50 -2.08 -20.61
CA THR A 35 -10.16 -1.98 -21.21
C THR A 35 -9.87 -0.68 -21.97
N GLU A 36 -10.89 0.11 -22.34
CA GLU A 36 -10.68 1.29 -23.21
C GLU A 36 -10.11 2.52 -22.47
N TYR A 37 -10.49 2.75 -21.22
CA TYR A 37 -9.95 3.86 -20.39
C TYR A 37 -8.45 3.70 -20.07
N PHE A 38 -7.93 2.48 -20.24
CA PHE A 38 -6.53 2.16 -19.96
C PHE A 38 -5.55 2.89 -20.89
N LYS A 39 -5.91 3.06 -22.17
CA LYS A 39 -5.06 3.79 -23.13
C LYS A 39 -4.83 5.24 -22.72
N GLU A 40 -5.79 5.86 -22.04
CA GLU A 40 -5.67 7.22 -21.54
C GLU A 40 -4.81 7.32 -20.28
N LEU A 41 -4.74 6.28 -19.44
CA LEU A 41 -3.87 6.29 -18.25
C LEU A 41 -2.42 5.91 -18.59
N GLU A 42 -2.19 5.08 -19.61
CA GLU A 42 -0.83 4.79 -20.12
C GLU A 42 -0.09 6.05 -20.55
N GLN A 43 -0.79 7.12 -20.95
CA GLN A 43 -0.15 8.39 -21.29
C GLN A 43 0.42 9.11 -20.05
N TYR A 44 -0.06 8.77 -18.85
CA TYR A 44 0.34 9.39 -17.57
C TYR A 44 1.21 8.49 -16.71
N TYR A 45 1.28 7.19 -16.98
CA TYR A 45 2.09 6.25 -16.22
C TYR A 45 3.15 5.56 -17.09
N GLU A 46 4.32 5.32 -16.51
CA GLU A 46 5.38 4.48 -17.06
C GLU A 46 5.38 3.15 -16.33
N TYR A 47 5.42 2.09 -17.12
CA TYR A 47 5.72 0.77 -16.61
C TYR A 47 7.14 0.76 -16.03
N LYS A 48 7.29 0.35 -14.77
CA LYS A 48 8.61 0.15 -14.16
C LYS A 48 9.06 -1.29 -14.41
N THR A 49 9.86 -1.52 -15.46
CA THR A 49 10.60 -2.78 -15.62
C THR A 49 11.59 -2.94 -14.48
N GLY A 50 11.67 -4.15 -13.90
CA GLY A 50 12.66 -4.47 -12.88
C GLY A 50 14.09 -4.23 -13.35
N ALA A 51 14.93 -3.76 -12.42
CA ALA A 51 16.39 -3.62 -12.49
C ALA A 51 16.97 -2.51 -13.41
N GLY A 52 16.47 -1.28 -13.26
CA GLY A 52 17.34 -0.11 -13.46
C GLY A 52 18.30 0.04 -12.26
N LYS A 53 19.61 0.17 -12.50
CA LYS A 53 20.68 0.13 -11.49
C LYS A 53 20.41 0.91 -10.17
N ASN A 54 20.65 0.20 -9.06
CA ASN A 54 21.45 0.59 -7.87
C ASN A 54 20.85 1.16 -6.58
N THR A 55 19.57 0.98 -6.27
CA THR A 55 19.12 1.14 -4.87
C THR A 55 18.03 0.14 -4.53
N ASP A 56 18.37 -0.81 -3.66
CA ASP A 56 17.42 -1.70 -3.00
C ASP A 56 16.72 -0.93 -1.87
N HIS A 57 15.57 -0.32 -2.16
CA HIS A 57 14.85 0.51 -1.19
C HIS A 57 14.15 -0.35 -0.14
N VAL A 58 13.72 -1.56 -0.49
CA VAL A 58 13.16 -2.52 0.47
C VAL A 58 14.23 -2.98 1.45
N GLY A 59 15.42 -3.38 0.98
CA GLY A 59 16.55 -3.72 1.84
C GLY A 59 17.03 -2.55 2.69
N THR A 60 17.02 -1.33 2.13
CA THR A 60 17.29 -0.11 2.91
C THR A 60 16.26 0.09 4.03
N GLY A 61 14.97 -0.09 3.71
CA GLY A 61 13.89 -0.03 4.70
C GLY A 61 14.03 -1.09 5.79
N LEU A 62 14.29 -2.34 5.42
CA LEU A 62 14.54 -3.45 6.33
C LEU A 62 15.74 -3.20 7.24
N LYS A 63 16.83 -2.66 6.70
CA LYS A 63 18.01 -2.27 7.47
C LYS A 63 17.66 -1.22 8.53
N LEU A 64 16.91 -0.18 8.16
CA LEU A 64 16.45 0.83 9.12
C LEU A 64 15.64 0.19 10.25
N LEU A 65 14.68 -0.68 9.92
CA LEU A 65 13.83 -1.33 10.93
C LEU A 65 14.62 -2.24 11.87
N ARG A 66 15.58 -3.01 11.35
CA ARG A 66 16.48 -3.85 12.17
C ARG A 66 17.37 -3.04 13.10
N GLU A 67 17.74 -1.82 12.70
CA GLU A 67 18.48 -0.86 13.53
C GLU A 67 17.57 -0.06 14.49
N GLY A 68 16.26 -0.35 14.56
CA GLY A 68 15.30 0.37 15.38
C GLY A 68 15.02 1.81 14.90
N LYS A 69 15.33 2.11 13.64
CA LYS A 69 15.11 3.44 13.02
C LYS A 69 13.77 3.50 12.29
N SER A 70 13.19 4.69 12.28
CA SER A 70 11.93 4.97 11.58
C SER A 70 12.10 5.12 10.07
N LEU A 71 11.14 4.61 9.28
CA LEU A 71 11.06 4.85 7.83
C LEU A 71 10.80 6.32 7.48
N LEU A 72 10.46 7.19 8.44
CA LEU A 72 10.32 8.63 8.19
C LEU A 72 11.61 9.29 7.73
N ILE A 73 12.77 8.70 8.05
CA ILE A 73 14.09 9.20 7.69
C ILE A 73 14.30 9.16 6.16
N LEU A 74 13.63 8.24 5.46
CA LEU A 74 13.71 8.12 4.01
C LEU A 74 13.25 9.41 3.32
N ARG A 75 13.86 9.81 2.20
CA ARG A 75 13.33 10.94 1.44
C ARG A 75 11.96 10.56 0.86
N ARG A 76 11.19 11.59 0.50
CA ARG A 76 9.86 11.42 -0.11
C ARG A 76 9.88 10.45 -1.30
N GLN A 77 10.88 10.56 -2.16
CA GLN A 77 11.02 9.69 -3.33
C GLN A 77 11.44 8.27 -2.94
N ASP A 78 12.42 8.13 -2.03
CA ASP A 78 12.88 6.81 -1.57
C ASP A 78 11.74 6.02 -0.90
N PHE A 79 10.87 6.70 -0.15
CA PHE A 79 9.67 6.07 0.42
C PHE A 79 8.69 5.60 -0.66
N VAL A 80 8.44 6.39 -1.70
CA VAL A 80 7.59 5.97 -2.84
C VAL A 80 8.19 4.76 -3.54
N ASN A 81 9.49 4.77 -3.77
CA ASN A 81 10.18 3.67 -4.44
C ASN A 81 10.19 2.40 -3.57
N LEU A 82 10.34 2.52 -2.24
CA LEU A 82 10.20 1.41 -1.29
C LEU A 82 8.83 0.76 -1.42
N ILE A 83 7.74 1.54 -1.42
CA ILE A 83 6.38 0.99 -1.60
C ILE A 83 6.24 0.32 -2.96
N SER A 84 6.78 0.94 -4.01
CA SER A 84 6.74 0.37 -5.37
C SER A 84 7.43 -1.00 -5.41
N GLU A 85 8.64 -1.10 -4.86
CA GLU A 85 9.43 -2.33 -4.83
C GLU A 85 8.79 -3.39 -3.93
N PHE A 86 8.20 -3.00 -2.80
CA PHE A 86 7.43 -3.90 -1.95
C PHE A 86 6.31 -4.60 -2.74
N PHE A 87 5.53 -3.86 -3.52
CA PHE A 87 4.46 -4.45 -4.33
C PHE A 87 5.01 -5.28 -5.51
N GLN A 88 6.12 -4.86 -6.13
CA GLN A 88 6.79 -5.68 -7.16
C GLN A 88 7.24 -7.04 -6.61
N ILE A 89 7.85 -7.07 -5.43
CA ILE A 89 8.24 -8.32 -4.74
C ILE A 89 7.01 -9.19 -4.45
N CYS A 90 5.87 -8.57 -4.13
CA CYS A 90 4.59 -9.26 -3.94
C CYS A 90 3.92 -9.77 -5.25
N GLY A 91 4.62 -9.66 -6.39
CA GLY A 91 4.15 -10.12 -7.70
C GLY A 91 3.15 -9.19 -8.38
N TRP A 92 3.12 -7.91 -8.01
CA TRP A 92 2.33 -6.90 -8.71
C TRP A 92 3.14 -6.25 -9.81
N VAL A 93 2.49 -5.98 -10.93
CA VAL A 93 2.97 -5.05 -11.92
C VAL A 93 2.76 -3.63 -11.38
N VAL A 94 3.77 -2.78 -11.46
CA VAL A 94 3.76 -1.44 -10.89
C VAL A 94 4.02 -0.39 -11.96
N TYR A 95 3.12 0.60 -12.00
CA TYR A 95 3.17 1.73 -12.90
C TYR A 95 3.34 3.03 -12.10
N LEU A 96 4.36 3.81 -12.45
CA LEU A 96 4.66 5.10 -11.82
C LEU A 96 4.26 6.27 -12.70
N PRO A 97 3.84 7.42 -12.15
CA PRO A 97 3.45 8.57 -12.97
C PRO A 97 4.65 9.19 -13.73
N LYS A 98 4.45 9.50 -15.01
CA LYS A 98 5.41 10.06 -15.99
C LYS A 98 6.01 11.41 -15.60
N LYS A 99 5.24 12.27 -14.92
CA LYS A 99 5.67 13.62 -14.50
C LYS A 99 5.11 14.00 -13.14
N ILE A 100 5.99 14.39 -12.22
CA ILE A 100 5.63 14.93 -10.90
C ILE A 100 5.28 16.43 -11.04
N HIS A 101 4.19 16.75 -11.72
CA HIS A 101 3.55 18.06 -11.56
C HIS A 101 2.44 17.93 -10.53
N ASN A 102 2.84 18.01 -9.24
CA ASN A 102 1.99 18.35 -8.09
C ASN A 102 0.71 17.53 -7.81
N LEU A 103 0.35 16.51 -8.60
CA LEU A 103 -0.93 15.79 -8.51
C LEU A 103 -0.86 14.44 -7.77
N GLY A 104 0.02 14.33 -6.78
CA GLY A 104 -0.05 13.24 -5.80
C GLY A 104 0.79 12.02 -6.16
N ARG A 105 1.34 11.41 -5.11
CA ARG A 105 2.24 10.25 -5.14
C ARG A 105 1.43 8.97 -5.31
N ASN A 106 0.67 8.92 -6.40
CA ASN A 106 -0.22 7.80 -6.65
C ASN A 106 0.48 6.81 -7.57
N ILE A 107 0.36 5.53 -7.26
CA ILE A 107 0.92 4.41 -8.03
C ILE A 107 -0.25 3.58 -8.51
N LEU A 108 -0.22 3.15 -9.76
CA LEU A 108 -1.14 2.13 -10.24
C LEU A 108 -0.45 0.77 -10.14
N ILE A 109 -1.16 -0.22 -9.61
CA ILE A 109 -0.68 -1.59 -9.55
C ILE A 109 -1.69 -2.55 -10.17
N GLU A 110 -1.19 -3.60 -10.79
CA GLU A 110 -2.02 -4.64 -11.40
C GLU A 110 -1.49 -6.03 -11.08
N LYS A 111 -2.41 -6.97 -10.86
CA LYS A 111 -2.09 -8.39 -10.70
C LYS A 111 -3.20 -9.23 -11.31
N LYS A 112 -2.81 -10.25 -12.07
CA LYS A 112 -3.74 -11.27 -12.53
C LYS A 112 -3.89 -12.31 -11.42
N ILE A 113 -5.11 -12.48 -10.92
CA ILE A 113 -5.47 -13.43 -9.88
C ILE A 113 -6.36 -14.49 -10.53
N ASN A 114 -6.07 -15.76 -10.30
CA ASN A 114 -6.68 -16.87 -11.05
C ASN A 114 -8.22 -16.90 -10.93
N VAL A 115 -8.76 -16.57 -9.75
CA VAL A 115 -10.19 -16.66 -9.46
C VAL A 115 -11.00 -15.42 -9.87
N ILE A 116 -10.42 -14.22 -9.80
CA ILE A 116 -11.13 -12.95 -10.05
C ILE A 116 -10.68 -12.23 -11.33
N GLY A 117 -9.66 -12.76 -12.01
CA GLY A 117 -9.11 -12.16 -13.24
C GLY A 117 -8.13 -11.01 -12.96
N HIS A 118 -8.20 -9.95 -13.74
CA HIS A 118 -7.30 -8.80 -13.60
C HIS A 118 -7.78 -7.89 -12.49
N MET A 119 -6.95 -7.75 -11.45
CA MET A 119 -7.19 -6.80 -10.37
C MET A 119 -6.30 -5.58 -10.54
N ARG A 120 -6.94 -4.41 -10.55
CA ARG A 120 -6.28 -3.11 -10.63
C ARG A 120 -6.49 -2.35 -9.32
N CYS A 121 -5.42 -1.82 -8.76
CA CYS A 121 -5.50 -1.00 -7.57
C CYS A 121 -4.74 0.32 -7.75
N ILE A 122 -5.23 1.37 -7.09
CA ILE A 122 -4.52 2.63 -6.95
C ILE A 122 -3.96 2.77 -5.53
N ILE A 123 -2.66 3.03 -5.41
CA ILE A 123 -2.00 3.29 -4.14
C ILE A 123 -1.79 4.79 -3.99
N MET A 124 -2.37 5.40 -2.97
CA MET A 124 -2.10 6.79 -2.59
C MET A 124 -1.08 6.86 -1.46
N ILE A 125 0.06 7.53 -1.68
CA ILE A 125 1.15 7.61 -0.70
C ILE A 125 1.17 8.97 0.03
N ARG A 126 0.93 8.94 1.35
CA ARG A 126 0.94 10.09 2.26
C ARG A 126 2.11 10.04 3.26
N LYS A 127 3.27 10.46 2.75
CA LYS A 127 4.47 11.02 3.41
C LYS A 127 4.24 12.07 4.51
N ASN A 128 3.68 11.76 5.68
CA ASN A 128 3.30 12.75 6.70
C ASN A 128 4.18 12.67 7.96
N SER A 129 4.27 13.75 8.74
CA SER A 129 4.82 13.70 10.10
C SER A 129 3.84 12.98 11.04
N TYR A 130 4.33 12.42 12.15
CA TYR A 130 3.48 11.73 13.14
C TYR A 130 2.32 12.58 13.68
N LYS A 131 2.50 13.91 13.74
CA LYS A 131 1.46 14.84 14.18
C LYS A 131 0.35 15.07 13.16
N ARG A 132 0.59 14.74 11.88
CA ARG A 132 -0.37 14.94 10.79
C ARG A 132 -0.96 13.61 10.36
N LYS A 133 -2.13 13.30 10.89
CA LYS A 133 -2.90 12.11 10.51
C LYS A 133 -3.52 12.26 9.13
N VAL A 134 -3.75 11.13 8.46
CA VAL A 134 -4.54 11.04 7.23
C VAL A 134 -6.02 11.27 7.58
N GLY A 135 -6.63 12.25 6.92
CA GLY A 135 -7.98 12.70 7.24
C GLY A 135 -9.04 12.24 6.23
N LEU A 136 -10.30 12.62 6.47
CA LEU A 136 -11.44 12.30 5.61
C LEU A 136 -11.22 12.77 4.15
N ARG A 137 -10.61 13.94 3.98
CA ARG A 137 -10.31 14.49 2.65
C ARG A 137 -9.41 13.56 1.83
N ASP A 138 -8.38 12.97 2.45
CA ASP A 138 -7.46 12.08 1.74
C ASP A 138 -8.15 10.78 1.28
N VAL A 139 -9.03 10.22 2.11
CA VAL A 139 -9.76 8.99 1.76
C VAL A 139 -10.87 9.24 0.75
N TRP A 140 -11.47 10.44 0.74
CA TRP A 140 -12.38 10.87 -0.33
C TRP A 140 -11.66 11.03 -1.66
N GLU A 141 -10.50 11.70 -1.66
CA GLU A 141 -9.68 11.83 -2.86
C GLU A 141 -9.31 10.45 -3.42
N LEU A 142 -8.93 9.50 -2.57
CA LEU A 142 -8.68 8.13 -2.99
C LEU A 142 -9.94 7.47 -3.57
N ASN A 143 -11.10 7.61 -2.94
CA ASN A 143 -12.34 7.05 -3.47
C ASN A 143 -12.64 7.57 -4.88
N CYS A 144 -12.54 8.89 -5.09
CA CYS A 144 -12.73 9.50 -6.40
C CYS A 144 -11.70 8.98 -7.43
N LEU A 145 -10.45 8.77 -7.01
CA LEU A 145 -9.43 8.20 -7.89
C LEU A 145 -9.75 6.75 -8.27
N ILE A 146 -10.28 5.94 -7.36
CA ILE A 146 -10.72 4.57 -7.67
C ILE A 146 -11.81 4.61 -8.74
N ASP A 147 -12.83 5.47 -8.55
CA ASP A 147 -13.94 5.65 -9.49
C ASP A 147 -13.44 6.11 -10.86
N ASN A 148 -12.62 7.17 -10.90
CA ASN A 148 -12.15 7.78 -12.15
C ASN A 148 -11.15 6.91 -12.92
N SER A 149 -10.42 6.03 -12.24
CA SER A 149 -9.42 5.16 -12.89
C SER A 149 -9.95 3.78 -13.22
N CYS A 150 -11.24 3.51 -12.95
CA CYS A 150 -11.81 2.17 -13.10
C CYS A 150 -10.96 1.12 -12.34
N SER A 151 -10.47 1.48 -11.15
CA SER A 151 -9.71 0.57 -10.29
C SER A 151 -10.66 -0.25 -9.44
N SER A 152 -10.33 -1.52 -9.21
CA SER A 152 -11.11 -2.39 -8.35
C SER A 152 -11.06 -1.89 -6.90
N LYS A 153 -9.86 -1.53 -6.43
CA LYS A 153 -9.62 -1.14 -5.03
C LYS A 153 -8.61 0.01 -4.91
N GLY A 154 -8.57 0.62 -3.73
CA GLY A 154 -7.58 1.63 -3.39
C GLY A 154 -6.82 1.29 -2.11
N ILE A 155 -5.55 1.64 -2.07
CA ILE A 155 -4.69 1.47 -0.89
C ILE A 155 -4.17 2.84 -0.51
N ILE A 156 -4.31 3.24 0.75
CA ILE A 156 -3.71 4.48 1.25
C ILE A 156 -2.59 4.13 2.21
N VAL A 157 -1.36 4.48 1.84
CA VAL A 157 -0.16 4.19 2.63
C VAL A 157 0.35 5.48 3.25
N THR A 158 0.58 5.47 4.56
CA THR A 158 1.09 6.64 5.26
C THR A 158 2.17 6.29 6.28
N THR A 159 3.01 7.29 6.59
CA THR A 159 4.00 7.23 7.67
C THR A 159 3.46 7.72 9.02
N SER A 160 2.16 8.03 9.10
CA SER A 160 1.47 8.41 10.35
C SER A 160 0.25 7.51 10.57
N ASP A 161 -0.72 7.96 11.35
CA ASP A 161 -1.98 7.26 11.59
C ASP A 161 -3.15 7.90 10.82
N PHE A 162 -4.31 7.27 10.90
CA PHE A 162 -5.57 7.78 10.35
C PHE A 162 -6.41 8.46 11.44
N THR A 163 -7.23 9.44 11.06
CA THR A 163 -8.26 9.97 11.95
C THR A 163 -9.43 8.98 12.07
N CYS A 164 -10.19 9.06 13.17
CA CYS A 164 -11.36 8.19 13.37
C CYS A 164 -12.37 8.33 12.21
N GLY A 165 -12.67 9.56 11.77
CA GLY A 165 -13.57 9.78 10.65
C GLY A 165 -13.06 9.22 9.31
N ALA A 166 -11.74 9.18 9.09
CA ALA A 166 -11.18 8.51 7.91
C ALA A 166 -11.38 6.99 7.98
N LEU A 167 -11.13 6.38 9.15
CA LEU A 167 -11.34 4.94 9.37
C LEU A 167 -12.82 4.54 9.27
N GLU A 168 -13.72 5.34 9.81
CA GLU A 168 -15.17 5.13 9.73
C GLU A 168 -15.64 5.19 8.27
N PHE A 169 -15.18 6.19 7.51
CA PHE A 169 -15.48 6.27 6.08
C PHE A 169 -14.98 5.03 5.34
N ILE A 170 -13.74 4.59 5.59
CA ILE A 170 -13.16 3.39 4.98
C ILE A 170 -14.00 2.14 5.32
N LYS A 171 -14.40 1.98 6.58
CA LYS A 171 -15.23 0.85 7.03
C LYS A 171 -16.56 0.79 6.26
N ASN A 172 -17.15 1.95 5.97
CA ASN A 172 -18.40 2.07 5.20
C ASN A 172 -18.23 1.85 3.68
N LYS A 173 -17.01 1.64 3.19
CA LYS A 173 -16.71 1.32 1.78
C LYS A 173 -16.52 -0.18 1.53
N PHE A 174 -16.97 -1.05 2.43
CA PHE A 174 -17.05 -2.51 2.22
C PHE A 174 -15.76 -3.15 1.66
N GLY A 175 -14.60 -2.76 2.18
CA GLY A 175 -13.31 -3.33 1.73
C GLY A 175 -12.84 -2.84 0.36
N ARG A 176 -13.35 -1.70 -0.12
CA ARG A 176 -12.87 -1.02 -1.34
C ARG A 176 -11.57 -0.23 -1.10
N ILE A 177 -11.36 0.26 0.13
CA ILE A 177 -10.19 1.05 0.52
C ILE A 177 -9.43 0.32 1.65
N PHE A 178 -8.11 0.20 1.51
CA PHE A 178 -7.24 -0.40 2.53
C PHE A 178 -6.33 0.65 3.17
N PRO A 179 -6.46 0.89 4.48
CA PRO A 179 -5.57 1.77 5.21
C PRO A 179 -4.31 1.02 5.62
N VAL A 180 -3.14 1.56 5.26
CA VAL A 180 -1.83 1.05 5.68
C VAL A 180 -1.13 2.16 6.45
N SER A 181 -1.12 2.05 7.78
CA SER A 181 -0.35 2.93 8.65
C SER A 181 1.12 2.53 8.65
N ILE A 182 1.96 3.34 9.30
CA ILE A 182 3.39 3.05 9.42
C ILE A 182 3.62 1.69 10.12
N GLN A 183 2.89 1.40 11.19
CA GLN A 183 3.06 0.17 11.95
C GLN A 183 2.68 -1.06 11.11
N THR A 184 1.59 -0.96 10.33
CA THR A 184 1.19 -2.01 9.39
C THR A 184 2.26 -2.24 8.33
N LEU A 185 2.79 -1.17 7.74
CA LEU A 185 3.84 -1.26 6.72
C LEU A 185 5.13 -1.88 7.27
N GLU A 186 5.58 -1.44 8.45
CA GLU A 186 6.80 -1.95 9.08
C GLU A 186 6.69 -3.45 9.39
N ARG A 187 5.55 -3.87 9.92
CA ARG A 187 5.24 -5.29 10.16
C ARG A 187 5.28 -6.09 8.86
N ASP A 188 4.64 -5.59 7.80
CA ASP A 188 4.53 -6.31 6.53
C ASP A 188 5.89 -6.39 5.81
N LEU A 189 6.72 -5.36 5.90
CA LEU A 189 8.12 -5.38 5.44
C LEU A 189 8.92 -6.45 6.18
N LEU A 190 8.87 -6.48 7.51
CA LEU A 190 9.59 -7.47 8.31
C LEU A 190 9.18 -8.91 7.97
N ARG A 191 7.88 -9.13 7.69
CA ARG A 191 7.36 -10.44 7.23
C ARG A 191 7.91 -10.87 5.89
N LEU A 192 8.16 -9.95 4.95
CA LEU A 192 8.82 -10.31 3.69
C LEU A 192 10.21 -10.90 3.95
N SER A 193 10.97 -10.34 4.87
CA SER A 193 12.33 -10.81 5.16
C SER A 193 12.40 -12.23 5.77
N CYS A 194 11.29 -12.75 6.28
CA CYS A 194 11.20 -14.12 6.80
C CYS A 194 10.89 -15.16 5.70
N ARG A 195 10.42 -14.73 4.53
CA ARG A 195 10.08 -15.63 3.41
C ARG A 195 11.30 -16.05 2.58
N ASP A 196 12.41 -15.33 2.69
CA ASP A 196 13.67 -15.64 2.00
C ASP A 196 14.55 -16.70 2.73
N ILE A 197 13.98 -17.49 3.65
CA ILE A 197 14.68 -18.58 4.39
C ILE A 197 14.15 -19.97 3.99
N GLY A 198 13.54 -20.11 2.82
CA GLY A 198 13.03 -21.38 2.29
C GLY A 198 13.71 -21.80 1.00
#